data_AF-A0A0Q4FF47-F1
#
_entry.id   AF-A0A0Q4FF47-F1
#
_cell.length_a   1.000
_cell.length_b   1.000
_cell.length_c   1.000
_cell.angle_alpha   90.00
_cell.angle_beta   90.00
_cell.angle_gamma   90.00
#
_symmetry.space_group_name_H-M   'P 1'
#
loop_
_entity.id
_entity.type
_entity.pdbx_description
1 polymer ?
#
loop_
_entity_poly.entity_id
_entity_poly.type
_entity_poly.pdbx_seq_one_letter_code
_entity_poly.pdbx_strand_id
1 'polypeptide(L)'
;MADHLTIRQDATLTQVVDRFRRHHDLRLLAVLDDRRQPVGVLREVDVRDLLFNPFGHALLRNPSFGDGMAQLIRPATVTDHETPLPDLLAMHGDNGVVLVQHGVFFALLDPVQLLRMASRWHGDASALAQARSQRVHTAANAFEAGIKALAADIGTACAAIGGVAAELDQRANATHGSAASVAAAAHQTAVGMVDLEQRGRALALSIERITRDAGEALRLREQASAAVERTGTQVQSLSEVATTIEAMLALIRGLARQTNLLALNAGIEAARAGPAGSGFAVVAGEVKSLARQTETAAGDIARRVDAVHALLGDVGQGQRAVQSAIAAIGQITTTIGTAVAAERDTTQAIAERVEEARGAGADIDARVGAIATAADGIGDRAGMLARLVDGLSTLSRQLQGRASELVSAVA
;
A
#
# COMPACT_ATOMS: atom_id res chain seq x y z
N MET A 1 -56.70 -74.30 -22.17
CA MET A 1 -57.35 -73.63 -23.30
C MET A 1 -56.45 -73.65 -24.53
N ALA A 2 -56.34 -74.79 -25.22
CA ALA A 2 -55.70 -74.88 -26.55
C ALA A 2 -56.17 -76.13 -27.31
N ASP A 3 -57.31 -76.72 -26.95
CA ASP A 3 -57.75 -77.99 -27.55
C ASP A 3 -57.97 -77.84 -29.07
N HIS A 4 -58.42 -76.65 -29.50
CA HIS A 4 -58.59 -76.28 -30.91
C HIS A 4 -57.29 -76.26 -31.73
N LEU A 5 -56.12 -76.07 -31.10
CA LEU A 5 -54.80 -76.02 -31.77
C LEU A 5 -54.14 -77.40 -31.90
N THR A 6 -54.78 -78.44 -31.36
CA THR A 6 -54.21 -79.79 -31.29
C THR A 6 -55.12 -80.82 -31.94
N ILE A 7 -54.49 -81.87 -32.46
CA ILE A 7 -55.15 -83.06 -32.97
C ILE A 7 -54.35 -84.30 -32.58
N ARG A 8 -55.02 -85.42 -32.38
CA ARG A 8 -54.32 -86.68 -32.09
C ARG A 8 -53.72 -87.27 -33.37
N GLN A 9 -52.62 -87.99 -33.24
CA GLN A 9 -51.94 -88.66 -34.34
C GLN A 9 -52.82 -89.73 -35.03
N ASP A 10 -53.76 -90.34 -34.30
CA ASP A 10 -54.73 -91.32 -34.79
C ASP A 10 -56.01 -90.69 -35.37
N ALA A 11 -56.08 -89.36 -35.45
CA ALA A 11 -57.24 -88.67 -36.00
C ALA A 11 -57.36 -88.85 -37.51
N THR A 12 -58.59 -88.99 -37.98
CA THR A 12 -58.91 -89.09 -39.41
C THR A 12 -58.70 -87.76 -40.12
N LEU A 13 -58.39 -87.80 -41.42
CA LEU A 13 -58.27 -86.61 -42.26
C LEU A 13 -59.54 -85.73 -42.23
N THR A 14 -60.71 -86.34 -42.08
CA THR A 14 -61.99 -85.64 -41.86
C THR A 14 -61.99 -84.79 -40.61
N GLN A 15 -61.44 -85.29 -39.49
CA GLN A 15 -61.34 -84.53 -38.24
C GLN A 15 -60.36 -83.36 -38.35
N VAL A 16 -59.26 -83.52 -39.10
CA VAL A 16 -58.31 -82.43 -39.43
C VAL A 16 -59.00 -81.33 -40.21
N VAL A 17 -59.69 -81.68 -41.30
CA VAL A 17 -60.40 -80.74 -42.18
C VAL A 17 -61.53 -80.01 -41.43
N ASP A 18 -62.30 -80.73 -40.61
CA ASP A 18 -63.32 -80.14 -39.75
C ASP A 18 -62.73 -79.16 -38.74
N ARG A 19 -61.54 -79.43 -38.21
CA ARG A 19 -60.86 -78.56 -37.24
C ARG A 19 -60.45 -77.23 -37.90
N PHE A 20 -59.85 -77.28 -39.10
CA PHE A 20 -59.54 -76.07 -39.89
C PHE A 20 -60.79 -75.32 -40.36
N ARG A 21 -61.89 -76.01 -40.69
CA ARG A 21 -63.16 -75.36 -41.07
C ARG A 21 -63.85 -74.64 -39.91
N ARG A 22 -63.80 -75.20 -38.69
CA ARG A 22 -64.41 -74.57 -37.51
C ARG A 22 -63.60 -73.39 -36.98
N HIS A 23 -62.32 -73.32 -37.32
CA HIS A 23 -61.41 -72.25 -36.90
C HIS A 23 -60.68 -71.67 -38.12
N HIS A 24 -61.35 -70.78 -38.85
CA HIS A 24 -60.84 -70.18 -40.09
C HIS A 24 -59.51 -69.41 -39.94
N ASP A 25 -59.13 -69.07 -38.72
CA ASP A 25 -57.90 -68.34 -38.40
C ASP A 25 -56.70 -69.26 -38.13
N LEU A 26 -56.93 -70.58 -38.09
CA LEU A 26 -55.94 -71.58 -37.71
C LEU A 26 -55.08 -71.95 -38.93
N ARG A 27 -53.79 -71.57 -38.90
CA ARG A 27 -52.83 -71.86 -39.97
C ARG A 27 -52.04 -73.15 -39.75
N LEU A 28 -51.86 -73.52 -38.48
CA LEU A 28 -51.13 -74.70 -38.04
C LEU A 28 -51.91 -75.45 -36.96
N LEU A 29 -51.79 -76.77 -36.98
CA LEU A 29 -52.38 -77.67 -35.99
C LEU A 29 -51.29 -78.61 -35.48
N ALA A 30 -51.08 -78.65 -34.16
CA ALA A 30 -50.10 -79.55 -33.57
C ALA A 30 -50.65 -80.98 -33.52
N VAL A 31 -49.88 -81.94 -34.00
CA VAL A 31 -50.21 -83.36 -33.94
C VAL A 31 -49.56 -83.96 -32.71
N LEU A 32 -50.37 -84.53 -31.83
CA LEU A 32 -49.93 -85.08 -30.55
C LEU A 32 -50.09 -86.59 -30.51
N ASP A 33 -49.18 -87.27 -29.82
CA ASP A 33 -49.33 -88.68 -29.47
C ASP A 33 -50.29 -88.87 -28.28
N ASP A 34 -50.51 -90.12 -27.87
CA ASP A 34 -51.36 -90.47 -26.73
C ASP A 34 -50.87 -89.91 -25.38
N ARG A 35 -49.58 -89.55 -25.29
CA ARG A 35 -48.95 -88.92 -24.13
C ARG A 35 -48.94 -87.39 -24.22
N ARG A 36 -49.63 -86.83 -25.22
CA ARG A 36 -49.69 -85.39 -25.52
C ARG A 36 -48.32 -84.77 -25.88
N GLN A 37 -47.38 -85.59 -26.34
CA GLN A 37 -46.11 -85.13 -26.89
C GLN A 37 -46.29 -84.76 -28.36
N PRO A 38 -45.66 -83.66 -28.83
CA PRO A 38 -45.79 -83.24 -30.22
C PRO A 38 -45.00 -84.16 -31.16
N VAL A 39 -45.69 -84.74 -32.13
CA VAL A 39 -45.13 -85.60 -33.18
C VAL A 39 -44.82 -84.78 -34.43
N GLY A 40 -45.53 -83.68 -34.64
CA GLY A 40 -45.31 -82.75 -35.75
C GLY A 40 -46.44 -81.72 -35.85
N VAL A 41 -46.54 -81.05 -36.99
CA VAL A 41 -47.62 -80.09 -37.27
C VAL A 41 -48.26 -80.36 -38.63
N LEU A 42 -49.53 -80.03 -38.73
CA LEU A 42 -50.27 -79.97 -39.99
C LEU A 42 -50.46 -78.50 -40.37
N ARG A 43 -50.20 -78.17 -41.63
CA ARG A 43 -50.43 -76.82 -42.15
C ARG A 43 -51.74 -76.79 -42.92
N GLU A 44 -52.49 -75.71 -42.76
CA GLU A 44 -53.72 -75.48 -43.53
C GLU A 44 -53.46 -75.56 -45.04
N VAL A 45 -52.29 -75.05 -45.50
CA VAL A 45 -51.92 -75.08 -46.92
C VAL A 45 -51.81 -76.50 -47.48
N ASP A 46 -51.36 -77.48 -46.68
CA ASP A 46 -51.20 -78.87 -47.12
C ASP A 46 -52.56 -79.58 -47.24
N VAL A 47 -53.63 -79.05 -46.63
CA VAL A 47 -55.00 -79.57 -46.70
C VAL A 47 -55.97 -78.63 -47.41
N ARG A 48 -55.46 -77.55 -48.02
CA ARG A 48 -56.25 -76.48 -48.63
C ARG A 48 -57.12 -76.99 -49.78
N ASP A 49 -56.54 -77.84 -50.63
CA ASP A 49 -57.26 -78.43 -51.76
C ASP A 49 -58.41 -79.32 -51.29
N LEU A 50 -58.33 -79.90 -50.09
CA LEU A 50 -59.39 -80.70 -49.48
C LEU A 50 -60.44 -79.83 -48.76
N LEU A 51 -60.01 -78.72 -48.16
CA LEU A 51 -60.89 -77.77 -47.47
C LEU A 51 -61.89 -77.12 -48.43
N PHE A 52 -61.46 -76.80 -49.66
CA PHE A 52 -62.23 -76.02 -50.63
C PHE A 52 -62.76 -76.82 -51.84
N ASN A 53 -62.60 -78.15 -51.85
CA ASN A 53 -63.16 -78.99 -52.91
C ASN A 53 -64.68 -79.21 -52.72
N PRO A 54 -65.54 -78.88 -53.71
CA PRO A 54 -66.99 -79.06 -53.62
C PRO A 54 -67.44 -80.53 -53.42
N PHE A 55 -66.58 -81.51 -53.70
CA PHE A 55 -66.82 -82.94 -53.45
C PHE A 55 -65.95 -83.53 -52.32
N GLY A 56 -65.30 -82.70 -51.49
CA GLY A 56 -64.36 -83.14 -50.47
C GLY A 56 -64.93 -84.17 -49.47
N HIS A 57 -66.21 -84.04 -49.09
CA HIS A 57 -66.87 -85.02 -48.20
C HIS A 57 -67.01 -86.42 -48.82
N ALA A 58 -67.06 -86.53 -50.15
CA ALA A 58 -67.14 -87.83 -50.83
C ALA A 58 -65.74 -88.48 -50.92
N LEU A 59 -64.69 -87.69 -51.15
CA LEU A 59 -63.30 -88.17 -51.19
C LEU A 59 -62.81 -88.63 -49.81
N LEU A 60 -63.19 -87.93 -48.75
CA LEU A 60 -62.84 -88.27 -47.37
C LEU A 60 -63.58 -89.51 -46.81
N ARG A 61 -64.66 -89.96 -47.48
CA ARG A 61 -65.38 -91.20 -47.16
C ARG A 61 -64.81 -92.44 -47.86
N ASN A 62 -63.83 -92.27 -48.75
CA ASN A 62 -63.18 -93.37 -49.45
C ASN A 62 -62.08 -93.98 -48.55
N PRO A 63 -62.16 -95.27 -48.16
CA PRO A 63 -61.17 -95.91 -47.29
C PRO A 63 -59.74 -95.82 -47.85
N SER A 64 -59.58 -95.83 -49.18
CA SER A 64 -58.27 -95.74 -49.85
C SER A 64 -57.61 -94.35 -49.74
N PHE A 65 -58.38 -93.32 -49.37
CA PHE A 65 -57.93 -91.93 -49.26
C PHE A 65 -57.75 -91.48 -47.80
N GLY A 66 -58.27 -92.26 -46.84
CA GLY A 66 -58.32 -91.92 -45.41
C GLY A 66 -57.01 -92.08 -44.65
N ASP A 67 -56.08 -92.91 -45.13
CA ASP A 67 -54.81 -93.22 -44.45
C ASP A 67 -53.70 -92.18 -44.71
N GLY A 68 -54.00 -91.08 -45.40
CA GLY A 68 -53.01 -90.10 -45.86
C GLY A 68 -52.52 -89.09 -44.80
N MET A 69 -53.02 -89.10 -43.57
CA MET A 69 -52.69 -88.07 -42.56
C MET A 69 -51.19 -88.04 -42.23
N ALA A 70 -50.55 -89.21 -42.13
CA ALA A 70 -49.12 -89.33 -41.85
C ALA A 70 -48.22 -88.64 -42.89
N GLN A 71 -48.64 -88.54 -44.15
CA GLN A 71 -47.88 -87.87 -45.22
C GLN A 71 -48.00 -86.33 -45.16
N LEU A 72 -48.99 -85.82 -44.43
CA LEU A 72 -49.26 -84.39 -44.28
C LEU A 72 -48.59 -83.81 -43.03
N ILE A 73 -48.22 -84.65 -42.06
CA ILE A 73 -47.46 -84.21 -40.88
C ILE A 73 -46.10 -83.69 -41.34
N ARG A 74 -45.77 -82.46 -40.94
CA ARG A 74 -44.46 -81.85 -41.14
C ARG A 74 -43.69 -81.86 -39.82
N PRO A 75 -42.36 -82.03 -39.87
CA PRO A 75 -41.53 -81.86 -38.68
C PRO A 75 -41.68 -80.42 -38.18
N ALA A 76 -41.97 -80.30 -36.89
CA ALA A 76 -42.06 -79.01 -36.20
C ALA A 76 -40.81 -78.80 -35.35
N THR A 77 -40.36 -77.56 -35.25
CA THR A 77 -39.35 -77.20 -34.27
C THR A 77 -40.00 -77.27 -32.89
N VAL A 78 -39.52 -78.17 -32.03
CA VAL A 78 -40.01 -78.34 -30.65
C VAL A 78 -38.97 -77.79 -29.69
N THR A 79 -39.37 -76.90 -28.81
CA THR A 79 -38.48 -76.30 -27.80
C THR A 79 -39.20 -76.02 -26.49
N ASP A 80 -38.44 -75.77 -25.42
CA ASP A 80 -39.01 -75.46 -24.11
C ASP A 80 -39.81 -74.15 -24.14
N HIS A 81 -40.92 -74.09 -23.41
CA HIS A 81 -41.73 -72.88 -23.22
C HIS A 81 -40.95 -71.69 -22.62
N GLU A 82 -39.82 -71.92 -21.94
CA GLU A 82 -38.96 -70.85 -21.39
C GLU A 82 -37.95 -70.28 -22.39
N THR A 83 -37.90 -70.80 -23.62
CA THR A 83 -36.90 -70.38 -24.62
C THR A 83 -37.05 -68.88 -24.95
N PRO A 84 -35.96 -68.09 -24.91
CA PRO A 84 -36.01 -66.67 -25.23
C PRO A 84 -36.49 -66.41 -26.67
N LEU A 85 -37.26 -65.33 -26.87
CA LEU A 85 -37.79 -64.99 -28.19
C LEU A 85 -36.73 -64.86 -29.31
N PRO A 86 -35.52 -64.31 -29.08
CA PRO A 86 -34.47 -64.30 -30.11
C PRO A 86 -34.08 -65.70 -30.60
N ASP A 87 -34.04 -66.67 -29.68
CA ASP A 87 -33.70 -68.05 -29.99
C ASP A 87 -34.89 -68.75 -30.68
N LEU A 88 -36.12 -68.47 -30.26
CA LEU A 88 -37.34 -68.90 -30.95
C LEU A 88 -37.38 -68.41 -32.41
N LEU A 89 -36.90 -67.19 -32.66
CA LEU A 89 -36.84 -66.62 -34.01
C LEU A 89 -35.71 -67.22 -34.84
N ALA A 90 -34.53 -67.46 -34.25
CA ALA A 90 -33.42 -68.11 -34.93
C ALA A 90 -33.74 -69.56 -35.34
N MET A 91 -34.62 -70.24 -34.58
CA MET A 91 -35.02 -71.64 -34.82
C MET A 91 -36.31 -71.78 -35.65
N HIS A 92 -36.96 -70.68 -36.04
CA HIS A 92 -38.24 -70.77 -36.76
C HIS A 92 -38.04 -71.27 -38.20
N GLY A 93 -38.84 -72.24 -38.63
CA GLY A 93 -39.01 -72.61 -40.03
C GLY A 93 -40.41 -72.24 -40.54
N ASP A 94 -40.76 -72.66 -41.76
CA ASP A 94 -42.11 -72.47 -42.35
C ASP A 94 -43.23 -73.20 -41.59
N ASN A 95 -42.87 -74.07 -40.64
CA ASN A 95 -43.78 -74.95 -39.90
C ASN A 95 -44.10 -74.45 -38.48
N GLY A 96 -43.71 -73.22 -38.12
CA GLY A 96 -43.92 -72.68 -36.77
C GLY A 96 -43.10 -73.39 -35.69
N VAL A 97 -43.33 -73.01 -34.43
CA VAL A 97 -42.63 -73.56 -33.25
C VAL A 97 -43.64 -74.12 -32.27
N VAL A 98 -43.44 -75.37 -31.85
CA VAL A 98 -44.22 -76.01 -30.79
C VAL A 98 -43.47 -75.86 -29.47
N LEU A 99 -44.09 -75.18 -28.52
CA LEU A 99 -43.57 -75.05 -27.17
C LEU A 99 -44.03 -76.24 -26.33
N VAL A 100 -43.09 -76.86 -25.62
CA VAL A 100 -43.35 -77.95 -24.68
C VAL A 100 -42.97 -77.55 -23.26
N GLN A 101 -43.71 -78.08 -22.29
CA GLN A 101 -43.39 -77.97 -20.87
C GLN A 101 -43.30 -79.40 -20.33
N HIS A 102 -42.13 -79.81 -19.83
CA HIS A 102 -41.86 -81.20 -19.40
C HIS A 102 -42.19 -82.25 -20.50
N GLY A 103 -41.93 -81.93 -21.77
CA GLY A 103 -42.18 -82.81 -22.92
C GLY A 103 -43.64 -82.88 -23.37
N VAL A 104 -44.56 -82.18 -22.69
CA VAL A 104 -45.98 -82.11 -23.05
C VAL A 104 -46.27 -80.84 -23.84
N PHE A 105 -47.14 -80.91 -24.84
CA PHE A 105 -47.58 -79.74 -25.61
C PHE A 105 -48.10 -78.62 -24.70
N PHE A 106 -47.48 -77.46 -24.81
CA PHE A 106 -47.86 -76.24 -24.08
C PHE A 106 -48.55 -75.23 -25.00
N ALA A 107 -47.92 -74.88 -26.12
CA ALA A 107 -48.45 -73.92 -27.09
C ALA A 107 -47.92 -74.16 -28.51
N LEU A 108 -48.62 -73.64 -29.51
CA LEU A 108 -48.20 -73.63 -30.91
C LEU A 108 -48.10 -72.18 -31.38
N LEU A 109 -46.93 -71.77 -31.84
CA LEU A 109 -46.69 -70.45 -32.41
C LEU A 109 -46.55 -70.57 -33.92
N ASP A 110 -47.48 -69.96 -34.66
CA ASP A 110 -47.38 -69.88 -36.11
C ASP A 110 -46.36 -68.81 -36.56
N PRO A 111 -45.86 -68.87 -37.81
CA PRO A 111 -44.89 -67.90 -38.33
C PRO A 111 -45.36 -66.44 -38.24
N VAL A 112 -46.66 -66.18 -38.34
CA VAL A 112 -47.24 -64.82 -38.26
C VAL A 112 -47.23 -64.31 -36.82
N GLN A 113 -47.54 -65.17 -35.85
CA GLN A 113 -47.46 -64.87 -34.42
C GLN A 113 -46.01 -64.62 -33.98
N LEU A 114 -45.06 -65.45 -34.43
CA LEU A 114 -43.63 -65.24 -34.19
C LEU A 114 -43.16 -63.90 -34.78
N LEU A 115 -43.53 -63.57 -36.01
CA LEU A 115 -43.18 -62.28 -36.64
C LEU A 115 -43.79 -61.08 -35.90
N ARG A 116 -45.04 -61.20 -35.40
CA ARG A 116 -45.67 -60.15 -34.57
C ARG A 116 -44.95 -59.98 -33.23
N MET A 117 -44.55 -61.08 -32.59
CA MET A 117 -43.76 -61.04 -31.35
C MET A 117 -42.37 -60.43 -31.61
N ALA A 118 -41.71 -60.79 -32.72
CA ALA A 118 -40.44 -60.22 -33.15
C ALA A 118 -40.51 -58.73 -33.40
N SER A 119 -41.54 -58.27 -34.12
CA SER A 119 -41.76 -56.86 -34.42
C SER A 119 -42.00 -56.04 -33.14
N ARG A 120 -42.76 -56.59 -32.17
CA ARG A 120 -42.94 -55.97 -30.85
C ARG A 120 -41.64 -55.92 -30.06
N TRP A 121 -40.93 -57.04 -29.97
CA TRP A 121 -39.65 -57.10 -29.25
C TRP A 121 -38.59 -56.18 -29.85
N HIS A 122 -38.49 -56.12 -31.18
CA HIS A 122 -37.57 -55.21 -31.86
C HIS A 122 -37.98 -53.73 -31.67
N GLY A 123 -39.28 -53.44 -31.64
CA GLY A 123 -39.83 -52.14 -31.31
C GLY A 123 -39.52 -51.73 -29.87
N ASP A 124 -39.75 -52.62 -28.89
CA ASP A 124 -39.48 -52.39 -27.48
C ASP A 124 -37.98 -52.26 -27.20
N ALA A 125 -37.14 -53.11 -27.80
CA ALA A 125 -35.68 -53.04 -27.69
C ALA A 125 -35.13 -51.74 -28.31
N SER A 126 -35.63 -51.34 -29.47
CA SER A 126 -35.27 -50.06 -30.10
C SER A 126 -35.74 -48.87 -29.28
N ALA A 127 -36.95 -48.93 -28.70
CA ALA A 127 -37.48 -47.89 -27.82
C ALA A 127 -36.65 -47.76 -26.53
N LEU A 128 -36.25 -48.88 -25.91
CA LEU A 128 -35.33 -48.87 -24.76
C LEU A 128 -33.95 -48.31 -25.11
N ALA A 129 -33.38 -48.72 -26.25
CA ALA A 129 -32.09 -48.23 -26.72
C ALA A 129 -32.14 -46.71 -27.00
N GLN A 130 -33.22 -46.23 -27.63
CA GLN A 130 -33.43 -44.82 -27.93
C GLN A 130 -33.69 -44.00 -26.66
N ALA A 131 -34.49 -44.50 -25.71
CA ALA A 131 -34.69 -43.86 -24.41
C ALA A 131 -33.38 -43.79 -23.60
N ARG A 132 -32.54 -44.83 -23.66
CA ARG A 132 -31.20 -44.81 -23.05
C ARG A 132 -30.29 -43.79 -23.72
N SER A 133 -30.22 -43.78 -25.05
CA SER A 133 -29.43 -42.80 -25.81
C SER A 133 -29.88 -41.36 -25.52
N GLN A 134 -31.19 -41.09 -25.50
CA GLN A 134 -31.73 -39.76 -25.16
C GLN A 134 -31.37 -39.32 -23.74
N ARG A 135 -31.48 -40.23 -22.76
CA ARG A 135 -31.04 -39.95 -21.37
C ARG A 135 -29.56 -39.64 -21.30
N VAL A 136 -28.74 -40.41 -22.02
CA VAL A 136 -27.29 -40.22 -22.08
C VAL A 136 -26.94 -38.89 -22.75
N HIS A 137 -27.55 -38.54 -23.89
CA HIS A 137 -27.35 -37.23 -24.54
C HIS A 137 -27.80 -36.07 -23.65
N THR A 138 -28.94 -36.18 -22.97
CA THR A 138 -29.44 -35.12 -22.09
C THR A 138 -28.51 -34.94 -20.89
N ALA A 139 -28.04 -36.05 -20.30
CA ALA A 139 -27.06 -36.00 -19.22
C ALA A 139 -25.71 -35.44 -19.68
N ALA A 140 -25.23 -35.81 -20.88
CA ALA A 140 -24.00 -35.30 -21.46
C ALA A 140 -24.09 -33.79 -21.72
N ASN A 141 -25.17 -33.31 -22.34
CA ASN A 141 -25.39 -31.89 -22.60
C ASN A 141 -25.51 -31.09 -21.29
N ALA A 142 -26.21 -31.62 -20.28
CA ALA A 142 -26.31 -30.98 -18.97
C ALA A 142 -24.94 -30.92 -18.27
N PHE A 143 -24.13 -31.97 -18.39
CA PHE A 143 -22.76 -32.00 -17.89
C PHE A 143 -21.88 -30.96 -18.59
N GLU A 144 -21.92 -30.89 -19.93
CA GLU A 144 -21.17 -29.89 -20.71
C GLU A 144 -21.57 -28.46 -20.34
N ALA A 145 -22.87 -28.19 -20.22
CA ALA A 145 -23.38 -26.90 -19.79
C ALA A 145 -22.91 -26.53 -18.37
N GLY A 146 -22.93 -27.48 -17.44
CA GLY A 146 -22.42 -27.30 -16.08
C GLY A 146 -20.92 -26.99 -16.04
N ILE A 147 -20.10 -27.71 -16.83
CA ILE A 147 -18.66 -27.44 -16.94
C ILE A 147 -18.40 -26.08 -17.59
N LYS A 148 -19.15 -25.71 -18.63
CA LYS A 148 -19.05 -24.38 -19.26
C LYS A 148 -19.36 -23.26 -18.27
N ALA A 149 -20.42 -23.40 -17.47
CA ALA A 149 -20.78 -22.42 -16.44
C ALA A 149 -19.68 -22.31 -15.37
N LEU A 150 -19.21 -23.44 -14.83
CA LEU A 150 -18.13 -23.45 -13.84
C LEU A 150 -16.83 -22.82 -14.37
N ALA A 151 -16.48 -23.12 -15.62
CA ALA A 151 -15.30 -22.54 -16.26
C ALA A 151 -15.44 -21.03 -16.49
N ALA A 152 -16.65 -20.54 -16.77
CA ALA A 152 -16.95 -19.11 -16.85
C ALA A 152 -16.80 -18.44 -15.47
N ASP A 153 -17.33 -19.05 -14.41
CA ASP A 153 -17.18 -18.55 -13.03
C ASP A 153 -15.70 -18.49 -12.60
N ILE A 154 -14.92 -19.54 -12.93
CA ILE A 154 -13.45 -19.54 -12.71
C ILE A 154 -12.80 -18.41 -13.50
N GLY A 155 -13.22 -18.17 -14.75
CA GLY A 155 -12.71 -17.07 -15.58
C GLY A 155 -12.98 -15.69 -14.95
N THR A 156 -14.19 -15.45 -14.45
CA THR A 156 -14.55 -14.21 -13.76
C THR A 156 -13.75 -14.03 -12.46
N ALA A 157 -13.61 -15.08 -11.66
CA ALA A 157 -12.79 -15.04 -10.44
C ALA A 157 -11.31 -14.78 -10.75
N CYS A 158 -10.77 -15.42 -11.79
CA CYS A 158 -9.40 -15.20 -12.27
C CYS A 158 -9.18 -13.76 -12.73
N ALA A 159 -10.12 -13.18 -13.49
CA ALA A 159 -10.04 -11.78 -13.92
C ALA A 159 -10.05 -10.81 -12.72
N ALA A 160 -10.89 -11.06 -11.72
CA ALA A 160 -10.92 -10.25 -10.50
C ALA A 160 -9.61 -10.34 -9.71
N ILE A 161 -9.06 -11.55 -9.52
CA ILE A 161 -7.76 -11.75 -8.85
C ILE A 161 -6.62 -11.12 -9.65
N GLY A 162 -6.64 -11.22 -10.98
CA GLY A 162 -5.66 -10.58 -11.86
C GLY A 162 -5.67 -9.06 -11.74
N GLY A 163 -6.85 -8.45 -11.64
CA GLY A 163 -7.00 -7.03 -11.36
C GLY A 163 -6.40 -6.61 -10.02
N VAL A 164 -6.69 -7.38 -8.96
CA VAL A 164 -6.10 -7.14 -7.62
C VAL A 164 -4.58 -7.29 -7.63
N ALA A 165 -4.04 -8.29 -8.32
CA ALA A 165 -2.60 -8.48 -8.46
C ALA A 165 -1.93 -7.29 -9.16
N ALA A 166 -2.51 -6.79 -10.25
CA ALA A 166 -2.00 -5.62 -10.96
C ALA A 166 -2.04 -4.35 -10.08
N GLU A 167 -3.11 -4.17 -9.30
CA GLU A 167 -3.21 -3.05 -8.36
C GLU A 167 -2.16 -3.14 -7.24
N LEU A 168 -1.93 -4.35 -6.70
CA LEU A 168 -0.90 -4.57 -5.69
C LEU A 168 0.51 -4.26 -6.21
N ASP A 169 0.82 -4.67 -7.43
CA ASP A 169 2.10 -4.37 -8.08
C ASP A 169 2.30 -2.86 -8.28
N GLN A 170 1.27 -2.16 -8.76
CA GLN A 170 1.30 -0.70 -8.91
C GLN A 170 1.49 0.00 -7.55
N ARG A 171 0.79 -0.46 -6.51
CA ARG A 171 0.91 0.08 -5.14
C ARG A 171 2.31 -0.18 -4.56
N ALA A 172 2.89 -1.35 -4.78
CA ALA A 172 4.26 -1.67 -4.36
C ALA A 172 5.26 -0.71 -5.01
N ASN A 173 5.17 -0.50 -6.33
CA ASN A 173 6.03 0.42 -7.06
C ASN A 173 5.87 1.88 -6.58
N ALA A 174 4.64 2.34 -6.36
CA ALA A 174 4.39 3.68 -5.81
C ALA A 174 4.94 3.84 -4.39
N THR A 175 4.83 2.80 -3.56
CA THR A 175 5.38 2.77 -2.20
C THR A 175 6.90 2.85 -2.22
N HIS A 176 7.57 2.13 -3.13
CA HIS A 176 9.02 2.24 -3.35
C HIS A 176 9.46 3.65 -3.73
N GLY A 177 8.79 4.26 -4.70
CA GLY A 177 9.10 5.64 -5.11
C GLY A 177 8.94 6.64 -3.95
N SER A 178 7.89 6.47 -3.13
CA SER A 178 7.65 7.29 -1.95
C SER A 178 8.72 7.08 -0.88
N ALA A 179 9.10 5.82 -0.63
CA ALA A 179 10.15 5.46 0.31
C ALA A 179 11.50 6.06 -0.08
N ALA A 180 11.87 5.98 -1.37
CA ALA A 180 13.09 6.59 -1.90
C ALA A 180 13.10 8.12 -1.75
N SER A 181 11.97 8.78 -1.99
CA SER A 181 11.83 10.24 -1.79
C SER A 181 12.02 10.63 -0.32
N VAL A 182 11.44 9.87 0.61
CA VAL A 182 11.60 10.09 2.05
C VAL A 182 13.06 9.87 2.49
N ALA A 183 13.72 8.81 2.00
CA ALA A 183 15.15 8.57 2.25
C ALA A 183 16.02 9.74 1.76
N ALA A 184 15.76 10.25 0.55
CA ALA A 184 16.50 11.39 0.02
C ALA A 184 16.33 12.65 0.90
N ALA A 185 15.11 12.92 1.36
CA ALA A 185 14.83 14.03 2.26
C ALA A 185 15.49 13.86 3.65
N ALA A 186 15.47 12.65 4.20
CA ALA A 186 16.14 12.33 5.46
C ALA A 186 17.66 12.50 5.34
N HIS A 187 18.26 12.01 4.25
CA HIS A 187 19.68 12.16 3.96
C HIS A 187 20.08 13.64 3.81
N GLN A 188 19.30 14.42 3.05
CA GLN A 188 19.53 15.87 2.91
C GLN A 188 19.45 16.58 4.26
N THR A 189 18.51 16.18 5.11
CA THR A 189 18.39 16.72 6.47
C THR A 189 19.63 16.39 7.30
N ALA A 190 20.13 15.15 7.24
CA ALA A 190 21.34 14.73 7.93
C ALA A 190 22.58 15.53 7.51
N VAL A 191 22.72 15.82 6.20
CA VAL A 191 23.78 16.70 5.68
C VAL A 191 23.63 18.13 6.22
N GLY A 192 22.40 18.65 6.24
CA GLY A 192 22.10 19.97 6.82
C GLY A 192 22.45 20.06 8.31
N MET A 193 22.25 18.97 9.07
CA MET A 193 22.63 18.91 10.49
C MET A 193 24.14 19.00 10.69
N VAL A 194 24.96 18.41 9.81
CA VAL A 194 26.43 18.52 9.88
C VAL A 194 26.88 19.96 9.64
N ASP A 195 26.28 20.68 8.68
CA ASP A 195 26.56 22.10 8.46
C ASP A 195 26.15 22.95 9.68
N LEU A 196 24.99 22.66 10.29
CA LEU A 196 24.52 23.37 11.47
C LEU A 196 25.43 23.15 12.68
N GLU A 197 25.95 21.93 12.86
CA GLU A 197 26.93 21.60 13.89
C GLU A 197 28.24 22.40 13.73
N GLN A 198 28.76 22.50 12.49
CA GLN A 198 29.95 23.29 12.20
C GLN A 198 29.75 24.78 12.49
N ARG A 199 28.60 25.33 12.09
CA ARG A 199 28.22 26.72 12.39
C ARG A 199 28.05 26.95 13.89
N GLY A 200 27.45 25.99 14.60
CA GLY A 200 27.29 26.03 16.05
C GLY A 200 28.65 26.07 16.77
N ARG A 201 29.62 25.26 16.34
CA ARG A 201 31.00 25.33 16.86
C ARG A 201 31.67 26.67 16.60
N ALA A 202 31.53 27.21 15.39
CA ALA A 202 32.09 28.52 15.05
C ALA A 202 31.46 29.64 15.90
N LEU A 203 30.15 29.58 16.14
CA LEU A 203 29.45 30.51 17.02
C LEU A 203 29.94 30.42 18.47
N ALA A 204 30.11 29.21 19.00
CA ALA A 204 30.65 29.00 20.35
C ALA A 204 32.04 29.63 20.52
N LEU A 205 32.94 29.45 19.55
CA LEU A 205 34.26 30.10 19.54
C LEU A 205 34.15 31.64 19.50
N SER A 206 33.19 32.17 18.74
CA SER A 206 32.95 33.62 18.69
C SER A 206 32.44 34.16 20.03
N ILE A 207 31.53 33.44 20.69
CA ILE A 207 31.00 33.76 22.03
C ILE A 207 32.14 33.80 23.06
N GLU A 208 33.04 32.84 23.05
CA GLU A 208 34.21 32.82 23.94
C GLU A 208 35.13 34.02 23.71
N ARG A 209 35.36 34.39 22.44
CA ARG A 209 36.14 35.58 22.10
C ARG A 209 35.47 36.86 22.59
N ILE A 210 34.18 37.05 22.33
CA ILE A 210 33.44 38.25 22.77
C ILE A 210 33.44 38.34 24.30
N THR A 211 33.31 37.22 25.01
CA THR A 211 33.40 37.17 26.48
C THR A 211 34.76 37.68 26.97
N ARG A 212 35.85 37.25 26.32
CA ARG A 212 37.20 37.71 26.65
C ARG A 212 37.38 39.21 26.37
N ASP A 213 36.94 39.67 25.21
CA ASP A 213 37.05 41.07 24.78
C ASP A 213 36.22 41.99 25.69
N ALA A 214 35.04 41.55 26.13
CA ALA A 214 34.22 42.25 27.11
C ALA A 214 34.90 42.34 28.48
N GLY A 215 35.55 41.26 28.93
CA GLY A 215 36.36 41.27 30.16
C GLY A 215 37.53 42.24 30.08
N GLU A 216 38.23 42.29 28.94
CA GLU A 216 39.31 43.25 28.72
C GLU A 216 38.81 44.70 28.69
N ALA A 217 37.67 44.96 28.05
CA ALA A 217 37.04 46.27 28.02
C ALA A 217 36.66 46.77 29.43
N LEU A 218 36.15 45.91 30.31
CA LEU A 218 35.88 46.26 31.71
C LEU A 218 37.15 46.65 32.46
N ARG A 219 38.24 45.91 32.26
CA ARG A 219 39.53 46.22 32.90
C ARG A 219 40.10 47.56 32.40
N LEU A 220 40.00 47.84 31.09
CA LEU A 220 40.44 49.11 30.52
C LEU A 220 39.60 50.28 31.04
N ARG A 221 38.28 50.08 31.19
CA ARG A 221 37.37 51.06 31.78
C ARG A 221 37.77 51.40 33.21
N GLU A 222 38.09 50.42 34.06
CA GLU A 222 38.54 50.64 35.43
C GLU A 222 39.84 51.47 35.48
N GLN A 223 40.80 51.15 34.61
CA GLN A 223 42.05 51.90 34.49
C GLN A 223 41.81 53.35 34.06
N ALA A 224 40.92 53.56 33.08
CA ALA A 224 40.55 54.90 32.62
C ALA A 224 39.86 55.71 33.72
N SER A 225 38.94 55.09 34.48
CA SER A 225 38.27 55.74 35.62
C SER A 225 39.28 56.21 36.66
N ALA A 226 40.20 55.34 37.07
CA ALA A 226 41.25 55.68 38.03
C ALA A 226 42.21 56.77 37.52
N ALA A 227 42.46 56.84 36.22
CA ALA A 227 43.25 57.92 35.62
C ALA A 227 42.51 59.26 35.65
N VAL A 228 41.22 59.28 35.31
CA VAL A 228 40.38 60.48 35.35
C VAL A 228 40.26 61.02 36.78
N GLU A 229 40.05 60.15 37.77
CA GLU A 229 40.01 60.52 39.18
C GLU A 229 41.31 61.17 39.65
N ARG A 230 42.47 60.56 39.33
CA ARG A 230 43.78 61.13 39.65
C ARG A 230 43.97 62.51 39.01
N THR A 231 43.66 62.67 37.73
CA THR A 231 43.74 63.97 37.07
C THR A 231 42.79 64.98 37.73
N GLY A 232 41.62 64.54 38.21
CA GLY A 232 40.64 65.40 38.90
C GLY A 232 41.21 65.95 40.19
N THR A 233 41.89 65.12 40.99
CA THR A 233 42.58 65.57 42.20
C THR A 233 43.69 66.59 41.90
N GLN A 234 44.43 66.41 40.79
CA GLN A 234 45.48 67.35 40.40
C GLN A 234 44.93 68.71 39.95
N VAL A 235 43.84 68.72 39.18
CA VAL A 235 43.15 69.96 38.78
C VAL A 235 42.64 70.71 40.01
N GLN A 236 42.07 70.00 40.99
CA GLN A 236 41.62 70.59 42.25
C GLN A 236 42.77 71.24 43.02
N SER A 237 43.90 70.54 43.20
CA SER A 237 45.08 71.11 43.85
C SER A 237 45.66 72.31 43.08
N LEU A 238 45.70 72.27 41.75
CA LEU A 238 46.14 73.42 40.95
C LEU A 238 45.21 74.63 41.11
N SER A 239 43.90 74.39 41.21
CA SER A 239 42.92 75.46 41.47
C SER A 239 43.15 76.11 42.83
N GLU A 240 43.44 75.33 43.87
CA GLU A 240 43.76 75.84 45.22
C GLU A 240 45.05 76.67 45.24
N VAL A 241 46.08 76.23 44.49
CA VAL A 241 47.33 76.99 44.32
C VAL A 241 47.06 78.31 43.60
N ALA A 242 46.26 78.31 42.53
CA ALA A 242 45.91 79.51 41.79
C ALA A 242 45.17 80.53 42.69
N THR A 243 44.17 80.11 43.47
CA THR A 243 43.47 80.96 44.44
C THR A 243 44.40 81.52 45.52
N THR A 244 45.39 80.74 45.96
CA THR A 244 46.41 81.20 46.90
C THR A 244 47.29 82.31 46.29
N ILE A 245 47.67 82.16 45.02
CA ILE A 245 48.44 83.18 44.28
C ILE A 245 47.62 84.46 44.13
N GLU A 246 46.32 84.37 43.83
CA GLU A 246 45.44 85.55 43.76
C GLU A 246 45.42 86.34 45.08
N ALA A 247 45.31 85.63 46.22
CA ALA A 247 45.36 86.26 47.54
C ALA A 247 46.70 86.96 47.80
N MET A 248 47.81 86.35 47.39
CA MET A 248 49.15 86.97 47.48
C MET A 248 49.26 88.22 46.59
N LEU A 249 48.75 88.17 45.36
CA LEU A 249 48.76 89.31 44.45
C LEU A 249 47.90 90.47 44.96
N ALA A 250 46.76 90.18 45.59
CA ALA A 250 45.92 91.19 46.25
C ALA A 250 46.68 91.90 47.37
N LEU A 251 47.42 91.14 48.20
CA LEU A 251 48.30 91.68 49.24
C LEU A 251 49.41 92.55 48.64
N ILE A 252 50.11 92.07 47.61
CA ILE A 252 51.18 92.83 46.93
C ILE A 252 50.66 94.15 46.37
N ARG A 253 49.49 94.16 45.74
CA ARG A 253 48.84 95.41 45.27
C ARG A 253 48.50 96.34 46.42
N GLY A 254 48.03 95.79 47.55
CA GLY A 254 47.81 96.54 48.79
C GLY A 254 49.09 97.21 49.30
N LEU A 255 50.19 96.46 49.39
CA LEU A 255 51.50 96.97 49.79
C LEU A 255 52.03 98.01 48.81
N ALA A 256 51.92 97.78 47.50
CA ALA A 256 52.33 98.74 46.48
C ALA A 256 51.57 100.07 46.58
N ARG A 257 50.24 100.02 46.81
CA ARG A 257 49.44 101.24 47.06
C ARG A 257 49.88 101.97 48.32
N GLN A 258 50.12 101.25 49.40
CA GLN A 258 50.60 101.83 50.67
C GLN A 258 51.98 102.48 50.50
N THR A 259 52.90 101.81 49.82
CA THR A 259 54.24 102.35 49.51
C THR A 259 54.15 103.59 48.61
N ASN A 260 53.27 103.59 47.61
CA ASN A 260 53.02 104.76 46.76
C ASN A 260 52.49 105.96 47.58
N LEU A 261 51.60 105.72 48.55
CA LEU A 261 51.10 106.76 49.46
C LEU A 261 52.20 107.28 50.40
N LEU A 262 53.04 106.39 50.95
CA LEU A 262 54.19 106.77 51.78
C LEU A 262 55.21 107.61 51.00
N ALA A 263 55.54 107.19 49.77
CA ALA A 263 56.45 107.91 48.89
C ALA A 263 55.89 109.27 48.47
N LEU A 264 54.57 109.37 48.25
CA LEU A 264 53.90 110.64 47.99
C LEU A 264 54.03 111.59 49.20
N ASN A 265 53.74 111.11 50.41
CA ASN A 265 53.88 111.90 51.63
C ASN A 265 55.34 112.35 51.85
N ALA A 266 56.31 111.46 51.61
CA ALA A 266 57.73 111.79 51.69
C ALA A 266 58.14 112.85 50.65
N GLY A 267 57.60 112.77 49.42
CA GLY A 267 57.83 113.78 48.39
C GLY A 267 57.24 115.16 48.74
N ILE A 268 56.07 115.19 49.38
CA ILE A 268 55.46 116.42 49.90
C ILE A 268 56.35 117.05 50.97
N GLU A 269 56.82 116.26 51.94
CA GLU A 269 57.67 116.77 53.01
C GLU A 269 59.05 117.20 52.49
N ALA A 270 59.60 116.49 51.51
CA ALA A 270 60.83 116.87 50.81
C ALA A 270 60.69 118.21 50.07
N ALA A 271 59.54 118.46 49.42
CA ALA A 271 59.23 119.75 48.81
C ALA A 271 59.09 120.87 49.86
N ARG A 272 58.56 120.54 51.04
CA ARG A 272 58.39 121.47 52.17
C ARG A 272 59.72 121.90 52.79
N ALA A 273 60.73 121.03 52.75
CA ALA A 273 62.09 121.31 53.22
C ALA A 273 62.93 122.18 52.25
N GLY A 274 62.41 122.52 51.06
CA GLY A 274 63.09 123.41 50.11
C GLY A 274 64.41 122.82 49.57
N PRO A 275 65.48 123.61 49.40
CA PRO A 275 66.75 123.15 48.80
C PRO A 275 67.40 121.97 49.54
N ALA A 276 67.23 121.90 50.86
CA ALA A 276 67.76 120.83 51.72
C ALA A 276 67.08 119.47 51.49
N GLY A 277 65.86 119.44 50.93
CA GLY A 277 65.08 118.23 50.64
C GLY A 277 65.25 117.66 49.23
N SER A 278 66.05 118.30 48.36
CA SER A 278 66.13 117.94 46.93
C SER A 278 66.54 116.47 46.67
N GLY A 279 67.54 115.96 47.40
CA GLY A 279 67.95 114.55 47.29
C GLY A 279 66.86 113.57 47.76
N PHE A 280 66.13 113.93 48.83
CA PHE A 280 64.99 113.14 49.33
C PHE A 280 63.82 113.13 48.35
N ALA A 281 63.57 114.25 47.65
CA ALA A 281 62.52 114.36 46.65
C ALA A 281 62.77 113.40 45.46
N VAL A 282 64.02 113.25 45.02
CA VAL A 282 64.40 112.29 43.96
C VAL A 282 64.14 110.85 44.40
N VAL A 283 64.57 110.49 45.61
CA VAL A 283 64.32 109.14 46.16
C VAL A 283 62.83 108.87 46.32
N ALA A 284 62.05 109.82 46.82
CA ALA A 284 60.60 109.70 46.94
C ALA A 284 59.92 109.50 45.56
N GLY A 285 60.39 110.21 44.53
CA GLY A 285 59.93 110.03 43.15
C GLY A 285 60.23 108.62 42.60
N GLU A 286 61.43 108.11 42.86
CA GLU A 286 61.85 106.77 42.42
C GLU A 286 61.04 105.67 43.13
N VAL A 287 60.87 105.77 44.45
CA VAL A 287 60.04 104.83 45.23
C VAL A 287 58.58 104.84 44.75
N LYS A 288 58.05 106.03 44.44
CA LYS A 288 56.69 106.17 43.88
C LYS A 288 56.56 105.47 42.52
N SER A 289 57.56 105.64 41.64
CA SER A 289 57.62 104.97 40.34
C SER A 289 57.66 103.45 40.49
N LEU A 290 58.53 102.94 41.38
CA LEU A 290 58.70 101.52 41.66
C LEU A 290 57.41 100.90 42.23
N ALA A 291 56.72 101.62 43.10
CA ALA A 291 55.44 101.20 43.65
C ALA A 291 54.34 101.09 42.56
N ARG A 292 54.26 102.06 41.63
CA ARG A 292 53.36 101.98 40.47
C ARG A 292 53.69 100.80 39.55
N GLN A 293 54.97 100.61 39.24
CA GLN A 293 55.42 99.47 38.42
C GLN A 293 55.05 98.14 39.09
N THR A 294 55.21 98.04 40.41
CA THR A 294 54.81 96.85 41.18
C THR A 294 53.31 96.60 41.11
N GLU A 295 52.47 97.64 41.26
CA GLU A 295 51.01 97.50 41.14
C GLU A 295 50.59 97.04 39.74
N THR A 296 51.19 97.61 38.69
CA THR A 296 50.94 97.21 37.30
C THR A 296 51.37 95.76 37.05
N ALA A 297 52.59 95.38 37.46
CA ALA A 297 53.09 94.02 37.29
C ALA A 297 52.22 92.99 38.04
N ALA A 298 51.80 93.30 39.27
CA ALA A 298 50.89 92.43 40.02
C ALA A 298 49.51 92.30 39.35
N GLY A 299 49.01 93.38 38.73
CA GLY A 299 47.77 93.34 37.94
C GLY A 299 47.91 92.46 36.68
N ASP A 300 49.05 92.51 36.00
CA ASP A 300 49.33 91.68 34.84
C ASP A 300 49.45 90.18 35.20
N ILE A 301 50.06 89.87 36.34
CA ILE A 301 50.12 88.49 36.84
C ILE A 301 48.71 88.02 37.22
N ALA A 302 47.89 88.85 37.87
CA ALA A 302 46.52 88.49 38.23
C ALA A 302 45.70 88.09 37.00
N ARG A 303 45.77 88.86 35.91
CA ARG A 303 45.10 88.50 34.64
C ARG A 303 45.56 87.16 34.07
N ARG A 304 46.83 86.78 34.27
CA ARG A 304 47.34 85.46 33.86
C ARG A 304 46.81 84.34 34.74
N VAL A 305 46.65 84.58 36.04
CA VAL A 305 46.06 83.61 36.97
C VAL A 305 44.58 83.40 36.69
N ASP A 306 43.83 84.46 36.37
CA ASP A 306 42.43 84.36 35.92
C ASP A 306 42.31 83.45 34.67
N ALA A 307 43.23 83.60 33.72
CA ALA A 307 43.27 82.75 32.52
C ALA A 307 43.59 81.28 32.87
N VAL A 308 44.47 81.03 33.86
CA VAL A 308 44.73 79.69 34.38
C VAL A 308 43.49 79.10 35.03
N HIS A 309 42.73 79.87 35.82
CA HIS A 309 41.46 79.42 36.39
C HIS A 309 40.43 79.03 35.33
N ALA A 310 40.29 79.83 34.27
CA ALA A 310 39.41 79.49 33.15
C ALA A 310 39.82 78.16 32.50
N LEU A 311 41.12 77.98 32.22
CA LEU A 311 41.66 76.73 31.66
C LEU A 311 41.42 75.53 32.57
N LEU A 312 41.59 75.67 33.90
CA LEU A 312 41.30 74.60 34.86
C LEU A 312 39.80 74.23 34.87
N GLY A 313 38.92 75.23 34.73
CA GLY A 313 37.48 75.03 34.60
C GLY A 313 37.11 74.22 33.35
N ASP A 314 37.71 74.54 32.20
CA ASP A 314 37.52 73.82 30.94
C ASP A 314 38.02 72.38 31.02
N VAL A 315 39.20 72.16 31.62
CA VAL A 315 39.72 70.81 31.89
C VAL A 315 38.75 70.02 32.77
N GLY A 316 38.24 70.63 33.84
CA GLY A 316 37.25 69.99 34.71
C GLY A 316 35.94 69.60 34.01
N GLN A 317 35.46 70.42 33.06
CA GLN A 317 34.33 70.03 32.21
C GLN A 317 34.67 68.85 31.29
N GLY A 318 35.83 68.89 30.64
CA GLY A 318 36.32 67.80 29.80
C GLY A 318 36.41 66.48 30.55
N GLN A 319 36.91 66.50 31.80
CA GLN A 319 36.98 65.31 32.64
C GLN A 319 35.61 64.73 32.98
N ARG A 320 34.61 65.56 33.31
CA ARG A 320 33.24 65.09 33.55
C ARG A 320 32.64 64.41 32.30
N ALA A 321 32.89 64.98 31.12
CA ALA A 321 32.45 64.37 29.86
C ALA A 321 33.11 63.00 29.64
N VAL A 322 34.42 62.88 29.88
CA VAL A 322 35.15 61.60 29.80
C VAL A 322 34.61 60.58 30.81
N GLN A 323 34.34 61.00 32.05
CA GLN A 323 33.79 60.11 33.08
C GLN A 323 32.40 59.58 32.72
N SER A 324 31.55 60.43 32.13
CA SER A 324 30.24 60.01 31.59
C SER A 324 30.40 58.99 30.46
N ALA A 325 31.34 59.20 29.53
CA ALA A 325 31.63 58.24 28.46
C ALA A 325 32.12 56.89 29.01
N ILE A 326 32.98 56.89 30.02
CA ILE A 326 33.46 55.67 30.71
C ILE A 326 32.29 54.92 31.37
N ALA A 327 31.37 55.63 32.01
CA ALA A 327 30.18 55.03 32.63
C ALA A 327 29.27 54.39 31.56
N ALA A 328 29.04 55.08 30.44
CA ALA A 328 28.26 54.56 29.31
C ALA A 328 28.88 53.29 28.72
N ILE A 329 30.21 53.24 28.55
CA ILE A 329 30.94 52.03 28.13
C ILE A 329 30.65 50.88 29.11
N GLY A 330 30.66 51.14 30.42
CA GLY A 330 30.36 50.13 31.42
C GLY A 330 28.95 49.52 31.31
N GLN A 331 27.95 50.35 31.02
CA GLN A 331 26.59 49.88 30.77
C GLN A 331 26.52 49.01 29.52
N ILE A 332 27.15 49.44 28.42
CA ILE A 332 27.21 48.68 27.17
C ILE A 332 27.86 47.31 27.38
N THR A 333 29.00 47.25 28.07
CA THR A 333 29.70 45.98 28.32
C THR A 333 28.88 45.03 29.19
N THR A 334 28.12 45.56 30.15
CA THR A 334 27.19 44.75 30.96
C THR A 334 26.08 44.15 30.08
N THR A 335 25.46 44.96 29.22
CA THR A 335 24.45 44.49 28.26
C THR A 335 25.00 43.44 27.31
N ILE A 336 26.21 43.64 26.78
CA ILE A 336 26.91 42.64 25.95
C ILE A 336 27.08 41.34 26.72
N GLY A 337 27.52 41.39 27.99
CA GLY A 337 27.66 40.20 28.82
C GLY A 337 26.35 39.41 28.97
N THR A 338 25.23 40.10 29.18
CA THR A 338 23.91 39.44 29.25
C THR A 338 23.46 38.83 27.93
N ALA A 339 23.71 39.52 26.81
CA ALA A 339 23.36 39.02 25.47
C ALA A 339 24.20 37.79 25.11
N VAL A 340 25.50 37.81 25.40
CA VAL A 340 26.43 36.70 25.16
C VAL A 340 26.06 35.47 25.99
N ALA A 341 25.61 35.65 27.24
CA ALA A 341 25.10 34.54 28.05
C ALA A 341 23.86 33.90 27.42
N ALA A 342 22.89 34.70 26.97
CA ALA A 342 21.69 34.18 26.29
C ALA A 342 22.01 33.49 24.95
N GLU A 343 22.96 34.02 24.18
CA GLU A 343 23.44 33.38 22.95
C GLU A 343 24.13 32.04 23.23
N ARG A 344 24.87 31.92 24.34
CA ARG A 344 25.50 30.67 24.75
C ARG A 344 24.45 29.59 25.03
N ASP A 345 23.43 29.92 25.80
CA ASP A 345 22.33 29.00 26.12
C ASP A 345 21.59 28.56 24.84
N THR A 346 21.35 29.51 23.93
CA THR A 346 20.73 29.23 22.63
C THR A 346 21.60 28.32 21.77
N THR A 347 22.91 28.54 21.75
CA THR A 347 23.87 27.70 20.99
C THR A 347 23.89 26.27 21.53
N GLN A 348 23.83 26.10 22.85
CA GLN A 348 23.74 24.77 23.46
C GLN A 348 22.42 24.08 23.11
N ALA A 349 21.29 24.78 23.19
CA ALA A 349 20.00 24.24 22.78
C ALA A 349 19.99 23.82 21.31
N ILE A 350 20.62 24.60 20.41
CA ILE A 350 20.78 24.23 19.01
C ILE A 350 21.58 22.92 18.88
N ALA A 351 22.67 22.77 19.61
CA ALA A 351 23.47 21.54 19.57
C ALA A 351 22.67 20.30 20.00
N GLU A 352 21.86 20.42 21.05
CA GLU A 352 20.95 19.34 21.50
C GLU A 352 19.92 19.00 20.41
N ARG A 353 19.30 20.01 19.77
CA ARG A 353 18.34 19.81 18.68
C ARG A 353 18.96 19.19 17.43
N VAL A 354 20.21 19.50 17.12
CA VAL A 354 20.95 18.89 16.02
C VAL A 354 21.12 17.39 16.25
N GLU A 355 21.45 16.99 17.48
CA GLU A 355 21.62 15.57 17.81
C GLU A 355 20.28 14.82 17.78
N GLU A 356 19.20 15.41 18.32
CA GLU A 356 17.84 14.86 18.20
C GLU A 356 17.44 14.66 16.73
N ALA A 357 17.68 15.66 15.88
CA ALA A 357 17.34 15.61 14.46
C ALA A 357 18.18 14.56 13.70
N ARG A 358 19.47 14.40 14.04
CA ARG A 358 20.29 13.29 13.50
C ARG A 358 19.73 11.93 13.89
N GLY A 359 19.36 11.75 15.16
CA GLY A 359 18.74 10.52 15.65
C GLY A 359 17.43 10.20 14.92
N ALA A 360 16.57 11.21 14.74
CA ALA A 360 15.32 11.08 13.99
C ALA A 360 15.57 10.73 12.51
N GLY A 361 16.58 11.35 11.88
CA GLY A 361 16.97 11.02 10.50
C GLY A 361 17.40 9.55 10.35
N ALA A 362 18.17 9.02 11.30
CA ALA A 362 18.57 7.61 11.30
C ALA A 362 17.38 6.65 11.50
N ASP A 363 16.41 7.00 12.36
CA ASP A 363 15.18 6.20 12.52
C ASP A 363 14.33 6.22 11.24
N ILE A 364 14.23 7.37 10.57
CA ILE A 364 13.53 7.47 9.28
C ILE A 364 14.19 6.58 8.23
N ASP A 365 15.52 6.61 8.09
CA ASP A 365 16.24 5.74 7.14
C ASP A 365 15.97 4.25 7.39
N ALA A 366 15.98 3.82 8.66
CA ALA A 366 15.68 2.44 9.03
C ALA A 366 14.23 2.06 8.67
N ARG A 367 13.27 2.95 8.96
CA ARG A 367 11.85 2.74 8.61
C ARG A 367 11.63 2.71 7.10
N VAL A 368 12.31 3.56 6.35
CA VAL A 368 12.27 3.57 4.88
C VAL A 368 12.77 2.24 4.33
N GLY A 369 13.86 1.69 4.87
CA GLY A 369 14.35 0.36 4.50
C GLY A 369 13.33 -0.76 4.76
N ALA A 370 12.65 -0.71 5.91
CA ALA A 370 11.58 -1.66 6.23
C ALA A 370 10.36 -1.52 5.29
N ILE A 371 9.97 -0.29 4.94
CA ILE A 371 8.88 -0.02 3.99
C ILE A 371 9.23 -0.54 2.59
N ALA A 372 10.46 -0.30 2.12
CA ALA A 372 10.93 -0.81 0.84
C ALA A 372 10.88 -2.33 0.79
N THR A 373 11.36 -3.00 1.85
CA THR A 373 11.30 -4.47 1.98
C THR A 373 9.85 -4.98 1.99
N ALA A 374 8.94 -4.27 2.67
CA ALA A 374 7.52 -4.62 2.68
C ALA A 374 6.88 -4.46 1.30
N ALA A 375 7.25 -3.42 0.55
CA ALA A 375 6.81 -3.19 -0.81
C ALA A 375 7.30 -4.29 -1.76
N ASP A 376 8.56 -4.72 -1.66
CA ASP A 376 9.10 -5.88 -2.39
C ASP A 376 8.26 -7.14 -2.13
N GLY A 377 7.95 -7.42 -0.86
CA GLY A 377 7.10 -8.55 -0.49
C GLY A 377 5.68 -8.49 -1.04
N ILE A 378 5.13 -7.29 -1.25
CA ILE A 378 3.83 -7.10 -1.92
C ILE A 378 3.95 -7.39 -3.42
N GLY A 379 5.00 -6.88 -4.08
CA GLY A 379 5.28 -7.13 -5.50
C GLY A 379 5.47 -8.63 -5.78
N ASP A 380 6.23 -9.34 -4.95
CA ASP A 380 6.43 -10.78 -5.07
C ASP A 380 5.11 -11.57 -4.96
N ARG A 381 4.24 -11.19 -4.01
CA ARG A 381 2.93 -11.80 -3.84
C ARG A 381 1.99 -11.49 -5.00
N ALA A 382 2.02 -10.26 -5.52
CA ALA A 382 1.29 -9.89 -6.73
C ALA A 382 1.72 -10.73 -7.93
N GLY A 383 3.03 -10.90 -8.14
CA GLY A 383 3.58 -11.76 -9.18
C GLY A 383 3.25 -13.25 -9.00
N MET A 384 3.11 -13.73 -7.76
CA MET A 384 2.62 -15.08 -7.48
C MET A 384 1.14 -15.24 -7.83
N LEU A 385 0.29 -14.28 -7.43
CA LEU A 385 -1.14 -14.28 -7.77
C LEU A 385 -1.35 -14.26 -9.28
N ALA A 386 -0.60 -13.43 -10.01
CA ALA A 386 -0.67 -13.38 -11.47
C ALA A 386 -0.36 -14.74 -12.11
N ARG A 387 0.67 -15.45 -11.63
CA ARG A 387 1.01 -16.81 -12.09
C ARG A 387 -0.08 -17.83 -11.74
N LEU A 388 -0.70 -17.75 -10.57
CA LEU A 388 -1.81 -18.62 -10.18
C LEU A 388 -3.04 -18.40 -11.07
N VAL A 389 -3.35 -17.15 -11.40
CA VAL A 389 -4.45 -16.78 -12.32
C VAL A 389 -4.22 -17.36 -13.72
N ASP A 390 -2.99 -17.29 -14.24
CA ASP A 390 -2.65 -17.88 -15.54
C ASP A 390 -2.78 -19.42 -15.52
N GLY A 391 -2.32 -20.05 -14.43
CA GLY A 391 -2.47 -21.49 -14.22
C GLY A 391 -3.94 -21.95 -14.15
N LEU A 392 -4.77 -21.25 -13.37
CA LEU A 392 -6.20 -21.54 -13.25
C LEU A 392 -6.94 -21.33 -14.57
N SER A 393 -6.61 -20.27 -15.30
CA SER A 393 -7.19 -20.00 -16.63
C SER A 393 -6.85 -21.12 -17.61
N THR A 394 -5.63 -21.66 -17.55
CA THR A 394 -5.21 -22.80 -18.37
C THR A 394 -5.91 -24.10 -17.97
N LEU A 395 -6.03 -24.40 -16.67
CA LEU A 395 -6.77 -25.56 -16.18
C LEU A 395 -8.27 -25.50 -16.55
N SER A 396 -8.87 -24.32 -16.47
CA SER A 396 -10.27 -24.09 -16.86
C SER A 396 -10.50 -24.41 -18.35
N ARG A 397 -9.60 -23.94 -19.24
CA ARG A 397 -9.63 -24.26 -20.67
C ARG A 397 -9.45 -25.77 -20.93
N GLN A 398 -8.55 -26.43 -20.20
CA GLN A 398 -8.35 -27.88 -20.33
C GLN A 398 -9.59 -28.67 -19.89
N LEU A 399 -10.25 -28.25 -18.79
CA LEU A 399 -11.47 -28.89 -18.30
C LEU A 399 -12.61 -28.77 -19.32
N GLN A 400 -12.80 -27.59 -19.92
CA GLN A 400 -13.76 -27.40 -21.00
C GLN A 400 -13.45 -28.29 -22.22
N GLY A 401 -12.19 -28.38 -22.62
CA GLY A 401 -11.75 -29.26 -23.71
C GLY A 401 -12.08 -30.72 -23.46
N ARG A 402 -11.71 -31.25 -22.28
CA ARG A 402 -11.99 -32.66 -21.92
C ARG A 402 -13.48 -32.96 -21.77
N ALA A 403 -14.28 -32.00 -21.30
CA ALA A 403 -15.73 -32.15 -21.23
C ALA A 403 -16.36 -32.22 -22.62
N SER A 404 -15.89 -31.37 -23.55
CA SER A 404 -16.33 -31.40 -24.96
C SER A 404 -15.96 -32.73 -25.63
N GLU A 405 -14.75 -33.25 -25.39
CA GLU A 405 -14.32 -34.55 -25.92
C GLU A 405 -15.20 -35.69 -25.37
N LEU A 406 -15.51 -35.68 -24.07
CA LEU A 406 -16.38 -36.70 -23.46
C LEU A 406 -17.78 -36.68 -24.06
N VAL A 407 -18.37 -35.50 -24.26
CA VAL A 407 -19.69 -35.36 -24.87
C VAL A 407 -19.66 -35.86 -26.32
N SER A 408 -18.62 -35.51 -27.09
CA SER A 408 -18.44 -36.02 -28.45
C SER A 408 -18.24 -37.53 -28.54
N ALA A 409 -17.67 -38.17 -27.52
CA ALA A 409 -17.43 -39.62 -27.49
C ALA A 409 -18.67 -40.42 -27.04
N VAL A 410 -19.57 -39.78 -26.30
CA VAL A 410 -20.78 -40.37 -25.73
C VAL A 410 -22.01 -40.11 -26.61
N ALA A 411 -21.95 -39.06 -27.44
CA ALA A 411 -22.90 -38.77 -28.52
C ALA A 411 -22.65 -39.67 -29.73
#